data_AF-A0A539D914-F1
#
_entry.id   AF-A0A539D914-F1
#
_cell.length_a   1.000
_cell.length_b   1.000
_cell.length_c   1.000
_cell.angle_alpha   90.00
_cell.angle_beta   90.00
_cell.angle_gamma   90.00
#
_symmetry.space_group_name_H-M   'P 1'
#
loop_
_entity.id
_entity.type
_entity.pdbx_description
1 polymer ?
#
loop_
_entity_poly.entity_id
_entity_poly.type
_entity_poly.pdbx_seq_one_letter_code
_entity_poly.pdbx_strand_id
1 'polypeptide(L)'
;MKFTACATGHTGNKSLEAYCAIEGNADTDICKVNTAAVTRDAATRAVAQQGVDAAGRAQSTADQALARQDGVFCETRTLNRTDTGSCSAGYTLVGCAQSRYTTRSGGPTVMREMDDTHCRFATRVLEIKARCCMVGAAAAPKEPVPETPRGRQSTPARTS
;
A
#
# COMPACT_ATOMS: atom_id res chain seq x y z
N MET A 1 13.37 -46.41 -15.27
CA MET A 1 13.01 -44.99 -15.04
C MET A 1 14.18 -44.13 -15.50
N LYS A 2 14.02 -43.34 -16.57
CA LYS A 2 15.04 -42.41 -17.03
C LYS A 2 14.97 -41.16 -16.14
N PHE A 3 16.02 -40.92 -15.36
CA PHE A 3 16.21 -39.63 -14.71
C PHE A 3 16.48 -38.60 -15.80
N THR A 4 15.53 -37.69 -16.02
CA THR A 4 15.74 -36.50 -16.84
C THR A 4 16.83 -35.68 -16.15
N ALA A 5 18.05 -35.72 -16.67
CA ALA A 5 19.15 -34.92 -16.17
C ALA A 5 18.76 -33.44 -16.26
N CYS A 6 18.74 -32.72 -15.14
CA CYS A 6 18.81 -31.27 -15.17
C CYS A 6 20.06 -30.91 -15.96
N ALA A 7 19.90 -30.10 -17.00
CA ALA A 7 20.93 -29.78 -17.99
C ALA A 7 22.31 -29.54 -17.35
N THR A 8 23.26 -30.38 -17.72
CA THR A 8 24.69 -30.20 -17.45
C THR A 8 25.24 -29.05 -18.31
N GLY A 9 24.89 -27.82 -17.95
CA GLY A 9 25.68 -26.65 -18.32
C GLY A 9 26.33 -26.12 -17.05
N HIS A 10 27.43 -26.75 -16.64
CA HIS A 10 28.16 -26.26 -15.48
C HIS A 10 28.80 -24.92 -15.84
N THR A 11 28.41 -23.85 -15.16
CA THR A 11 29.06 -22.53 -15.25
C THR A 11 30.53 -22.57 -14.78
N GLY A 12 31.03 -23.76 -14.40
CA GLY A 12 32.33 -23.97 -13.78
C GLY A 12 32.41 -23.22 -12.45
N ASN A 13 33.55 -22.57 -12.22
CA ASN A 13 33.79 -21.74 -11.03
C ASN A 13 33.27 -20.30 -11.19
N LYS A 14 32.50 -19.99 -12.25
CA LYS A 14 31.98 -18.64 -12.53
C LYS A 14 30.54 -18.52 -12.01
N SER A 15 30.17 -17.31 -11.59
CA SER A 15 28.75 -17.00 -11.37
C SER A 15 27.99 -17.10 -12.69
N LEU A 16 26.67 -17.29 -12.60
CA LEU A 16 25.81 -17.35 -13.76
C LEU A 16 25.89 -16.07 -14.60
N GLU A 17 25.94 -14.89 -13.97
CA GLU A 17 26.09 -13.63 -14.72
C GLU A 17 27.45 -13.57 -15.43
N ALA A 18 28.53 -13.94 -14.75
CA ALA A 18 29.88 -13.94 -15.31
C ALA A 18 30.03 -14.96 -16.45
N TYR A 19 29.31 -16.08 -16.41
CA TYR A 19 29.30 -17.09 -17.48
C TYR A 19 28.54 -16.59 -18.72
N CYS A 20 27.40 -15.94 -18.52
CA CYS A 20 26.56 -15.43 -19.60
C CYS A 20 27.07 -14.13 -20.23
N ALA A 21 27.97 -13.41 -19.56
CA ALA A 21 28.64 -12.23 -20.09
C ALA A 21 29.78 -12.55 -21.09
N ILE A 22 30.14 -13.82 -21.26
CA ILE A 22 31.18 -14.25 -22.21
C ILE A 22 30.59 -14.29 -23.63
N GLU A 23 31.27 -13.65 -24.59
CA GLU A 23 30.89 -13.72 -26.01
C GLU A 23 30.81 -15.17 -26.48
N GLY A 24 29.70 -15.54 -27.12
CA GLY A 24 29.40 -16.91 -27.56
C GLY A 24 28.60 -17.75 -26.56
N ASN A 25 28.53 -17.38 -25.28
CA ASN A 25 27.74 -18.11 -24.27
C ASN A 25 26.30 -17.59 -24.11
N ALA A 26 25.99 -16.42 -24.66
CA ALA A 26 24.68 -15.78 -24.57
C ALA A 26 23.54 -16.69 -25.07
N ASP A 27 23.83 -17.54 -26.06
CA ASP A 27 22.87 -18.44 -26.68
C ASP A 27 22.72 -19.79 -26.00
N THR A 28 23.47 -20.06 -24.94
CA THR A 28 23.31 -21.29 -24.16
C THR A 28 21.96 -21.32 -23.46
N ASP A 29 21.39 -22.51 -23.31
CA ASP A 29 20.07 -22.69 -22.70
C ASP A 29 19.99 -22.09 -21.29
N ILE A 30 21.08 -22.17 -20.54
CA ILE A 30 21.19 -21.60 -19.18
C ILE A 30 21.10 -20.08 -19.19
N CYS A 31 21.75 -19.41 -20.14
CA CYS A 31 21.70 -17.95 -20.25
C CYS A 31 20.35 -17.46 -20.78
N LYS A 32 19.72 -18.22 -21.69
CA LYS A 32 18.37 -17.96 -22.19
C LYS A 32 17.32 -18.10 -21.08
N VAL A 33 17.37 -19.18 -20.29
CA VAL A 33 16.48 -19.39 -19.15
C VAL A 33 16.68 -18.33 -18.08
N ASN A 34 17.94 -17.97 -17.76
CA ASN A 34 18.22 -16.90 -16.80
C ASN A 34 17.62 -15.56 -17.26
N THR A 35 17.81 -15.19 -18.52
CA THR A 35 17.27 -13.94 -19.06
C THR A 35 15.74 -13.95 -19.06
N ALA A 36 15.12 -15.07 -19.44
CA ALA A 36 13.67 -15.24 -19.40
C ALA A 36 13.09 -15.27 -17.97
N ALA A 37 13.86 -15.72 -16.98
CA ALA A 37 13.49 -15.70 -15.57
C ALA A 37 13.60 -14.28 -14.98
N VAL A 38 14.74 -13.62 -15.20
CA VAL A 38 14.98 -12.23 -14.75
C VAL A 38 13.93 -11.27 -15.32
N THR A 39 13.59 -11.39 -16.60
CA THR A 39 12.54 -10.58 -17.24
C THR A 39 11.16 -10.86 -16.67
N ARG A 40 10.79 -12.14 -16.44
CA ARG A 40 9.54 -12.51 -15.76
C ARG A 40 9.47 -11.99 -14.33
N ASP A 41 10.55 -12.06 -13.58
CA ASP A 41 10.61 -11.54 -12.22
C ASP A 41 10.46 -10.01 -12.18
N ALA A 42 11.08 -9.31 -13.14
CA ALA A 42 10.93 -7.87 -13.28
C ALA A 42 9.49 -7.48 -13.64
N ALA A 43 8.85 -8.19 -14.58
CA ALA A 43 7.46 -7.98 -14.96
C ALA A 43 6.51 -8.25 -13.78
N THR A 44 6.73 -9.34 -13.03
CA THR A 44 5.93 -9.71 -11.86
C THR A 44 6.05 -8.63 -10.76
N ARG A 45 7.26 -8.12 -10.52
CA ARG A 45 7.49 -7.01 -9.58
C ARG A 45 6.78 -5.72 -10.02
N ALA A 46 6.79 -5.40 -11.31
CA ALA A 46 6.11 -4.22 -11.84
C ALA A 46 4.58 -4.32 -11.65
N VAL A 47 3.98 -5.47 -11.94
CA VAL A 47 2.53 -5.71 -11.71
C VAL A 47 2.20 -5.63 -10.23
N ALA A 48 3.04 -6.22 -9.36
CA ALA A 48 2.82 -6.16 -7.93
C ALA A 48 2.88 -4.72 -7.39
N GLN A 49 3.81 -3.90 -7.91
CA GLN A 49 3.89 -2.48 -7.56
C GLN A 49 2.65 -1.71 -8.03
N GLN A 50 2.18 -1.94 -9.26
CA GLN A 50 0.95 -1.33 -9.77
C GLN A 50 -0.27 -1.68 -8.90
N GLY A 51 -0.34 -2.92 -8.39
CA GLY A 51 -1.38 -3.36 -7.48
C GLY A 51 -1.37 -2.59 -6.16
N VAL A 52 -0.19 -2.36 -5.57
CA VAL A 52 -0.04 -1.54 -4.35
C VAL A 52 -0.46 -0.09 -4.62
N ASP A 53 -0.02 0.49 -5.73
CA ASP A 53 -0.35 1.87 -6.08
C ASP A 53 -1.85 2.05 -6.35
N ALA A 54 -2.48 1.04 -6.97
CA ALA A 54 -3.94 1.00 -7.16
C ALA A 54 -4.68 0.88 -5.82
N ALA A 55 -4.21 0.03 -4.91
CA ALA A 55 -4.79 -0.10 -3.57
C ALA A 55 -4.67 1.22 -2.78
N GLY A 56 -3.53 1.90 -2.85
CA GLY A 56 -3.35 3.21 -2.22
C GLY A 56 -4.29 4.28 -2.77
N ARG A 57 -4.51 4.30 -4.10
CA ARG A 57 -5.49 5.19 -4.75
C ARG A 57 -6.92 4.86 -4.37
N ALA A 58 -7.28 3.58 -4.35
CA ALA A 58 -8.61 3.13 -3.92
C ALA A 58 -8.88 3.54 -2.47
N GLN A 59 -7.89 3.37 -1.59
CA GLN A 59 -7.97 3.81 -0.19
C GLN A 59 -8.15 5.32 -0.09
N SER A 60 -7.33 6.12 -0.79
CA SER A 60 -7.50 7.57 -0.79
C SER A 60 -8.86 8.03 -1.34
N THR A 61 -9.39 7.34 -2.35
CA THR A 61 -10.72 7.64 -2.90
C THR A 61 -11.83 7.30 -1.91
N ALA A 62 -11.74 6.14 -1.24
CA ALA A 62 -12.64 5.77 -0.16
C ALA A 62 -12.60 6.80 0.97
N ASP A 63 -11.41 7.27 1.34
CA ASP A 63 -11.21 8.27 2.38
C ASP A 63 -11.92 9.59 2.06
N GLN A 64 -11.85 10.02 0.80
CA GLN A 64 -12.56 11.21 0.34
C GLN A 64 -14.08 11.00 0.27
N ALA A 65 -14.55 9.80 -0.05
CA ALA A 65 -15.98 9.50 -0.06
C ALA A 65 -16.56 9.49 1.36
N LEU A 66 -15.86 8.88 2.31
CA LEU A 66 -16.24 8.81 3.71
C LEU A 66 -16.17 10.17 4.40
N ALA A 67 -15.19 11.02 4.05
CA ALA A 67 -15.13 12.40 4.56
C ALA A 67 -16.33 13.27 4.16
N ARG A 68 -17.13 12.85 3.17
CA ARG A 68 -18.35 13.54 2.74
C ARG A 68 -19.62 12.99 3.40
N GLN A 69 -19.53 11.94 4.21
CA GLN A 69 -20.67 11.38 4.92
C GLN A 69 -20.77 11.93 6.35
N ASP A 70 -21.90 12.56 6.68
CA ASP A 70 -22.18 12.99 8.05
C ASP A 70 -22.36 11.77 8.98
N GLY A 71 -21.67 11.79 10.13
CA GLY A 71 -21.76 10.74 11.16
C GLY A 71 -20.77 9.58 11.04
N VAL A 72 -19.84 9.61 10.07
CA VAL A 72 -18.76 8.61 9.95
C VAL A 72 -17.41 9.23 10.32
N PHE A 73 -16.76 8.67 11.34
CA PHE A 73 -15.43 9.11 11.79
C PHE A 73 -14.40 8.07 11.40
N CYS A 74 -13.46 8.44 10.52
CA CYS A 74 -12.42 7.53 10.03
C CYS A 74 -11.02 7.97 10.45
N GLU A 75 -10.24 7.04 11.00
CA GLU A 75 -8.82 7.19 11.28
C GLU A 75 -7.95 6.27 10.41
N THR A 76 -6.73 6.71 10.09
CA THR A 76 -5.69 5.83 9.55
C THR A 76 -4.73 5.47 10.65
N ARG A 77 -4.59 4.18 10.94
CA ARG A 77 -3.55 3.66 11.81
C ARG A 77 -2.38 3.15 10.98
N THR A 78 -1.19 3.66 11.27
CA THR A 78 0.06 3.18 10.68
C THR A 78 0.70 2.18 11.62
N LEU A 79 0.76 0.91 11.21
CA LEU A 79 1.41 -0.16 11.96
C LEU A 79 2.72 -0.56 11.29
N ASN A 80 3.80 -0.62 12.07
CA ASN A 80 5.12 -0.88 11.53
C ASN A 80 5.59 -2.30 11.84
N ARG A 81 6.30 -2.90 10.88
CA ARG A 81 6.96 -4.19 11.05
C ARG A 81 6.02 -5.26 11.61
N THR A 82 4.85 -5.44 11.00
CA THR A 82 3.83 -6.42 11.39
C THR A 82 3.24 -7.05 10.14
N ASP A 83 2.68 -8.25 10.25
CA ASP A 83 1.87 -8.88 9.21
C ASP A 83 0.37 -8.61 9.40
N THR A 84 -0.02 -8.08 10.57
CA THR A 84 -1.41 -7.87 10.94
C THR A 84 -1.67 -6.40 11.23
N GLY A 85 -2.72 -5.84 10.63
CA GLY A 85 -3.24 -4.52 10.92
C GLY A 85 -4.54 -4.61 11.70
N SER A 86 -4.77 -3.68 12.63
CA SER A 86 -5.96 -3.67 13.47
C SER A 86 -6.39 -2.24 13.84
N CYS A 87 -7.66 -2.12 14.22
CA CYS A 87 -8.26 -0.86 14.64
C CYS A 87 -8.25 -0.67 16.15
N SER A 88 -8.45 0.58 16.59
CA SER A 88 -8.76 0.88 17.99
C SER A 88 -10.14 0.31 18.35
N ALA A 89 -10.37 0.02 19.63
CA ALA A 89 -11.68 -0.45 20.08
C ALA A 89 -12.79 0.57 19.70
N GLY A 90 -13.92 0.07 19.21
CA GLY A 90 -15.05 0.89 18.75
C GLY A 90 -14.99 1.31 17.27
N TYR A 91 -13.90 1.02 16.57
CA TYR A 91 -13.78 1.24 15.12
C TYR A 91 -13.82 -0.08 14.35
N THR A 92 -14.48 -0.04 13.20
CA THR A 92 -14.53 -1.13 12.22
C THR A 92 -13.45 -0.92 11.17
N LEU A 93 -12.75 -1.99 10.79
CA LEU A 93 -11.76 -1.96 9.73
C LEU A 93 -12.43 -1.87 8.36
N VAL A 94 -12.09 -0.84 7.59
CA VAL A 94 -12.65 -0.57 6.25
C VAL A 94 -11.63 -0.86 5.14
N GLY A 95 -10.34 -0.83 5.45
CA GLY A 95 -9.32 -1.16 4.46
C GLY A 95 -7.93 -1.27 5.04
N CYS A 96 -7.09 -2.12 4.45
CA CYS A 96 -5.66 -2.15 4.73
C CYS A 96 -4.85 -2.02 3.45
N ALA A 97 -3.83 -1.17 3.49
CA ALA A 97 -2.84 -1.08 2.42
C ALA A 97 -1.44 -1.24 2.99
N GLN A 98 -0.59 -1.94 2.26
CA GLN A 98 0.84 -1.93 2.53
C GLN A 98 1.46 -0.69 1.89
N SER A 99 2.06 0.19 2.68
CA SER A 99 2.67 1.43 2.19
C SER A 99 4.19 1.35 2.08
N ARG A 100 4.84 0.44 2.83
CA ARG A 100 6.28 0.19 2.71
C ARG A 100 6.61 -1.30 2.77
N TYR A 101 7.57 -1.69 1.94
CA TYR A 101 8.19 -3.00 1.92
C TYR A 101 9.70 -2.83 1.66
N THR A 102 10.53 -3.79 2.07
CA THR A 102 11.93 -3.83 1.60
C THR A 102 12.06 -4.80 0.46
N THR A 103 13.02 -4.54 -0.43
CA THR A 103 13.44 -5.51 -1.45
C THR A 103 13.95 -6.80 -0.82
N ARG A 104 14.56 -6.72 0.37
CA ARG A 104 15.02 -7.88 1.16
C ARG A 104 13.86 -8.72 1.73
N SER A 105 12.68 -8.12 1.89
CA SER A 105 11.46 -8.77 2.38
C SER A 105 10.63 -9.42 1.28
N GLY A 106 11.12 -9.45 0.03
CA GLY A 106 10.46 -10.12 -1.09
C GLY A 106 9.45 -9.26 -1.85
N GLY A 107 9.43 -7.94 -1.64
CA GLY A 107 8.50 -7.05 -2.34
C GLY A 107 7.16 -6.86 -1.61
N PRO A 108 6.14 -6.34 -2.30
CA PRO A 108 4.82 -6.22 -1.71
C PRO A 108 4.21 -7.59 -1.43
N THR A 109 3.45 -7.70 -0.36
CA THR A 109 2.88 -8.96 0.10
C THR A 109 1.38 -8.99 -0.12
N VAL A 110 0.87 -10.19 -0.32
CA VAL A 110 -0.54 -10.42 -0.58
C VAL A 110 -1.31 -10.38 0.74
N MET A 111 -2.35 -9.57 0.80
CA MET A 111 -3.33 -9.61 1.89
C MET A 111 -4.12 -10.92 1.79
N ARG A 112 -4.14 -11.70 2.87
CA ARG A 112 -4.77 -13.02 2.93
C ARG A 112 -6.17 -12.96 3.50
N GLU A 113 -6.32 -12.18 4.55
CA GLU A 113 -7.55 -12.12 5.35
C GLU A 113 -7.83 -10.66 5.68
N MET A 114 -9.12 -10.31 5.68
CA MET A 114 -9.60 -9.02 6.15
C MET A 114 -11.02 -9.22 6.69
N ASP A 115 -11.24 -8.81 7.93
CA ASP A 115 -12.54 -8.71 8.57
C ASP A 115 -12.74 -7.33 9.20
N ASP A 116 -13.84 -7.17 9.94
CA ASP A 116 -14.24 -5.91 10.57
C ASP A 116 -13.27 -5.43 11.68
N THR A 117 -12.29 -6.25 12.08
CA THR A 117 -11.40 -5.99 13.22
C THR A 117 -9.92 -6.00 12.84
N HIS A 118 -9.53 -6.87 11.91
CA HIS A 118 -8.16 -7.04 11.52
C HIS A 118 -7.99 -7.44 10.04
N CYS A 119 -6.83 -7.10 9.51
CA CYS A 119 -6.34 -7.57 8.23
C CYS A 119 -5.02 -8.28 8.42
N ARG A 120 -4.76 -9.32 7.64
CA ARG A 120 -3.54 -10.11 7.72
C ARG A 120 -2.90 -10.28 6.36
N PHE A 121 -1.62 -9.97 6.28
CA PHE A 121 -0.77 -10.18 5.13
C PHE A 121 -0.04 -11.53 5.23
N ALA A 122 0.35 -12.08 4.08
CA ALA A 122 1.03 -13.37 4.01
C ALA A 122 2.40 -13.36 4.73
N THR A 123 3.04 -12.20 4.77
CA THR A 123 4.36 -11.99 5.38
C THR A 123 4.41 -10.64 6.08
N ARG A 124 5.40 -10.49 6.98
CA ARG A 124 5.65 -9.26 7.71
C ARG A 124 5.95 -8.10 6.76
N VAL A 125 5.21 -7.00 6.89
CA VAL A 125 5.44 -5.77 6.13
C VAL A 125 6.12 -4.70 6.97
N LEU A 126 6.77 -3.73 6.31
CA LEU A 126 7.38 -2.63 7.06
C LEU A 126 6.36 -1.64 7.58
N GLU A 127 5.31 -1.35 6.80
CA GLU A 127 4.28 -0.38 7.14
C GLU A 127 2.93 -0.83 6.56
N ILE A 128 1.93 -0.99 7.42
CA ILE A 128 0.51 -1.16 7.10
C ILE A 128 -0.19 0.16 7.41
N LYS A 129 -1.04 0.62 6.50
CA LYS A 129 -2.05 1.66 6.73
C LYS A 129 -3.42 1.01 6.84
N ALA A 130 -3.89 0.81 8.07
CA ALA A 130 -5.23 0.34 8.37
C ALA A 130 -6.17 1.54 8.47
N ARG A 131 -7.26 1.52 7.71
CA ARG A 131 -8.32 2.52 7.75
C ARG A 131 -9.46 1.96 8.57
N CYS A 132 -9.78 2.70 9.61
CA CYS A 132 -10.70 2.31 10.65
C CYS A 132 -11.78 3.37 10.72
N CYS A 133 -13.04 3.00 10.61
CA CYS A 133 -14.16 3.93 10.70
C CYS A 133 -15.12 3.48 11.78
N MET A 134 -15.71 4.44 12.49
CA MET A 134 -16.84 4.20 13.37
C MET A 134 -18.02 5.05 12.91
N VAL A 135 -19.22 4.50 13.07
CA VAL A 135 -20.47 5.23 12.87
C VAL A 135 -20.90 5.78 14.23
N GLY A 136 -21.01 7.10 14.33
CA GLY A 136 -21.56 7.78 15.49
C GLY A 136 -22.81 8.57 15.11
N ALA A 137 -23.75 8.72 16.04
CA ALA A 137 -24.63 9.88 15.98
C ALA A 137 -23.73 11.12 15.92
N ALA A 138 -24.06 12.07 15.03
CA ALA A 138 -23.30 13.30 14.80
C ALA A 138 -22.61 13.78 16.08
N ALA A 139 -21.34 14.20 15.97
CA ALA A 139 -20.79 15.12 16.95
C ALA A 139 -21.88 16.15 17.22
N ALA A 140 -22.32 16.26 18.48
CA ALA A 140 -23.46 17.07 18.86
C ALA A 140 -23.43 18.39 18.08
N PRO A 141 -24.59 18.86 17.55
CA PRO A 141 -24.62 20.07 16.73
C PRO A 141 -23.75 21.11 17.40
N LYS A 142 -22.72 21.62 16.70
CA LYS A 142 -21.94 22.74 17.21
C LYS A 142 -22.95 23.80 17.60
N GLU A 143 -23.05 24.05 18.90
CA GLU A 143 -23.90 25.07 19.46
C GLU A 143 -23.64 26.35 18.65
N PRO A 144 -24.68 26.97 18.04
CA PRO A 144 -24.47 28.15 17.23
C PRO A 144 -23.81 29.20 18.12
N VAL A 145 -22.58 29.58 17.77
CA VAL A 145 -21.92 30.75 18.36
C VAL A 145 -22.88 31.91 18.15
N PRO A 146 -23.41 32.55 19.21
CA PRO A 146 -24.28 33.69 19.02
C PRO A 146 -23.52 34.75 18.23
N GLU A 147 -24.09 35.15 17.09
CA GLU A 147 -23.63 36.32 16.36
C GLU A 147 -23.77 37.52 17.29
N THR A 148 -22.64 37.98 17.85
CA THR A 148 -22.57 39.29 18.49
C THR A 148 -22.97 40.33 17.43
N PRO A 149 -24.01 41.16 17.66
CA PRO A 149 -24.39 42.18 16.70
C PRO A 149 -23.22 43.11 16.43
N ARG A 150 -22.75 43.15 15.19
CA ARG A 150 -21.73 44.08 14.72
C ARG A 150 -22.32 45.48 14.84
N GLY A 151 -21.93 46.21 15.88
CA GLY A 151 -22.37 47.57 16.13
C GLY A 151 -22.18 48.46 14.90
N ARG A 152 -23.17 49.31 14.63
CA ARG A 152 -23.15 50.33 13.56
C ARG A 152 -21.83 51.10 13.61
N GLN A 153 -21.01 50.95 12.58
CA GLN A 153 -19.96 51.91 12.30
C GLN A 153 -20.61 53.13 11.65
N SER A 154 -20.74 54.22 12.41
CA SER A 154 -21.08 55.54 11.90
C SER A 154 -19.87 56.12 11.17
N THR A 155 -19.98 56.30 9.85
CA THR A 155 -19.02 57.05 9.03
C THR A 155 -19.10 58.55 9.36
N PRO A 156 -18.01 59.24 9.72
CA PRO A 156 -18.03 60.69 9.82
C PRO A 156 -17.98 61.34 8.43
N ALA A 157 -18.78 62.39 8.28
CA ALA A 157 -18.97 63.17 7.06
C ALA A 157 -17.69 63.92 6.63
N ARG A 158 -17.46 63.99 5.31
CA ARG A 158 -16.39 64.77 4.68
C ARG A 158 -16.92 66.18 4.39
N THR A 159 -16.38 67.18 5.09
CA THR A 159 -16.65 68.61 4.89
C THR A 159 -16.17 69.06 3.50
N SER A 160 -16.95 69.90 2.83
CA SER A 160 -16.52 70.76 1.71
C SER A 160 -16.28 72.18 2.23
#